data_AF-A0A250E8A9-F1
#
_entry.id   AF-A0A250E8A9-F1
#
_cell.length_a   1.000
_cell.length_b   1.000
_cell.length_c   1.000
_cell.angle_alpha   90.00
_cell.angle_beta   90.00
_cell.angle_gamma   90.00
#
_symmetry.space_group_name_H-M   'P 1'
#
loop_
_entity.id
_entity.type
_entity.pdbx_description
1 polymer ?
#
loop_
_entity_poly.entity_id
_entity_poly.type
_entity_poly.pdbx_seq_one_letter_code
_entity_poly.pdbx_strand_id
1 'polypeptide(L)'
;MTKHQLFVQLAKPDDNGKSRWVYVTEFVNEYKALQLGNGGSWCRASSSLARKYIVEFNKDQTQGNSIDAIRLNGFNPNTSFNQNIRQDIKDFYKNQNCVMLGINGNSENTKIEIDHKDGRKNNERVSDIKTQKIEDFQPLSKAANDAKRQICKRCKETNKRWSAKNIKGNPYEFYDGDENYTEELGCIGCYQYDPVEYRKESIKKISREASEYIAKKLLGE
;
A
#
# COMPACT_ATOMS: atom_id res chain seq x y z
N MET A 1 -7.41 -15.63 -17.28
CA MET A 1 -6.43 -15.82 -16.19
C MET A 1 -5.08 -15.27 -16.61
N THR A 2 -4.32 -14.65 -15.71
CA THR A 2 -2.93 -14.27 -16.01
C THR A 2 -2.00 -15.50 -15.97
N LYS A 3 -0.83 -15.46 -16.62
CA LYS A 3 0.15 -16.56 -16.55
C LYS A 3 0.57 -16.89 -15.11
N HIS A 4 0.66 -15.88 -14.26
CA HIS A 4 0.89 -16.05 -12.81
C HIS A 4 -0.19 -16.91 -12.15
N GLN A 5 -1.47 -16.55 -12.33
CA GLN A 5 -2.59 -17.30 -11.74
C GLN A 5 -2.65 -18.72 -12.28
N LEU A 6 -2.41 -18.88 -13.58
CA LEU A 6 -2.42 -20.17 -14.26
C LEU A 6 -1.31 -21.10 -13.75
N PHE A 7 -0.10 -20.56 -13.51
CA PHE A 7 0.99 -21.33 -12.91
C PHE A 7 0.69 -21.71 -11.46
N VAL A 8 0.15 -20.80 -10.64
CA VAL A 8 -0.21 -21.10 -9.25
C VAL A 8 -1.25 -22.21 -9.18
N GLN A 9 -2.25 -22.20 -10.08
CA GLN A 9 -3.25 -23.26 -10.19
C GLN A 9 -2.60 -24.63 -10.51
N LEU A 10 -1.62 -24.66 -11.42
CA LEU A 10 -0.91 -25.89 -11.79
C LEU A 10 0.02 -26.39 -10.68
N ALA A 11 0.72 -25.45 -10.03
CA ALA A 11 1.73 -25.72 -9.02
C ALA A 11 1.15 -26.14 -7.67
N LYS A 12 -0.07 -25.71 -7.35
CA LYS A 12 -0.81 -26.04 -6.12
C LYS A 12 0.05 -25.84 -4.86
N PRO A 13 0.50 -24.60 -4.58
CA PRO A 13 1.30 -24.33 -3.38
C PRO A 13 0.51 -24.59 -2.09
N ASP A 14 1.23 -24.96 -1.03
CA ASP A 14 0.70 -25.12 0.33
C ASP A 14 0.47 -23.76 1.03
N ASP A 15 0.02 -23.80 2.29
CA ASP A 15 -0.26 -22.62 3.11
C ASP A 15 0.99 -21.75 3.36
N ASN A 16 2.19 -22.32 3.21
CA ASN A 16 3.45 -21.59 3.31
C ASN A 16 3.92 -21.02 1.97
N GLY A 17 3.14 -21.19 0.89
CA GLY A 17 3.47 -20.75 -0.46
C GLY A 17 4.49 -21.64 -1.16
N LYS A 18 4.72 -22.88 -0.69
CA LYS A 18 5.63 -23.84 -1.29
C LYS A 18 4.90 -24.79 -2.22
N SER A 19 5.41 -24.98 -3.45
CA SER A 19 4.82 -25.89 -4.43
C SER A 19 5.67 -27.12 -4.68
N ARG A 20 5.14 -28.09 -5.43
CA ARG A 20 5.96 -29.10 -6.12
C ARG A 20 6.77 -28.47 -7.25
N TRP A 21 7.76 -29.20 -7.75
CA TRP A 21 8.35 -28.90 -9.06
C TRP A 21 7.30 -29.12 -10.16
N VAL A 22 7.15 -28.13 -11.03
CA VAL A 22 6.33 -28.19 -12.24
C VAL A 22 7.25 -28.20 -13.44
N TYR A 23 7.23 -29.29 -14.19
CA TYR A 23 8.10 -29.48 -15.35
C TYR A 23 7.57 -28.71 -16.56
N VAL A 24 8.47 -28.23 -17.41
CA VAL A 24 8.08 -27.52 -18.64
C VAL A 24 7.27 -28.41 -19.60
N THR A 25 7.40 -29.72 -19.48
CA THR A 25 6.60 -30.72 -20.20
C THR A 25 5.12 -30.73 -19.79
N GLU A 26 4.80 -30.19 -18.61
CA GLU A 26 3.42 -30.01 -18.14
C GLU A 26 2.73 -28.78 -18.74
N PHE A 27 3.47 -27.91 -19.45
CA PHE A 27 2.92 -26.71 -20.11
C PHE A 27 2.22 -27.06 -21.44
N VAL A 28 1.20 -27.91 -21.34
CA VAL A 28 0.36 -28.39 -22.43
C VAL A 28 -1.09 -27.98 -22.21
N ASN A 29 -1.94 -28.12 -23.23
CA ASN A 29 -3.37 -27.82 -23.16
C ASN A 29 -3.67 -26.43 -22.59
N GLU A 30 -4.48 -26.34 -21.52
CA GLU A 30 -4.82 -25.07 -20.85
C GLU A 30 -3.60 -24.33 -20.29
N TYR A 31 -2.49 -25.04 -20.01
CA TYR A 31 -1.23 -24.49 -19.51
C TYR A 31 -0.23 -24.12 -20.61
N LYS A 32 -0.59 -24.29 -21.90
CA LYS A 32 0.30 -23.98 -23.03
C LYS A 32 0.80 -22.52 -23.02
N ALA A 33 0.01 -21.59 -22.46
CA ALA A 33 0.41 -20.20 -22.30
C ALA A 33 1.64 -20.01 -21.38
N LEU A 34 2.00 -21.00 -20.56
CA LEU A 34 3.15 -20.99 -19.67
C LEU A 34 4.46 -21.37 -20.37
N GLN A 35 4.41 -21.87 -21.61
CA GLN A 35 5.61 -22.20 -22.39
C GLN A 35 6.63 -21.06 -22.35
N LEU A 36 7.88 -21.44 -22.08
CA LEU A 36 8.98 -20.50 -21.89
C LEU A 36 9.53 -20.12 -23.26
N GLY A 37 9.48 -18.82 -23.57
CA GLY A 37 10.29 -18.22 -24.62
C GLY A 37 11.58 -17.65 -24.05
N ASN A 38 12.27 -16.82 -24.83
CA ASN A 38 13.50 -16.15 -24.38
C ASN A 38 13.26 -15.33 -23.11
N GLY A 39 13.98 -15.67 -22.03
CA GLY A 39 14.03 -14.90 -20.80
C GLY A 39 12.85 -15.05 -19.83
N GLY A 40 11.93 -16.00 -20.05
CA GLY A 40 10.92 -16.38 -19.04
C GLY A 40 10.12 -15.21 -18.48
N SER A 41 9.52 -14.38 -19.35
CA SER A 41 8.96 -13.05 -18.98
C SER A 41 8.00 -13.04 -17.79
N TRP A 42 7.28 -14.14 -17.54
CA TRP A 42 6.29 -14.28 -16.48
C TRP A 42 6.81 -14.92 -15.19
N CYS A 43 8.01 -15.52 -15.20
CA CYS A 43 8.63 -16.16 -14.04
C CYS A 43 9.95 -15.52 -13.60
N ARG A 44 10.55 -14.65 -14.42
CA ARG A 44 11.80 -13.92 -14.09
C ARG A 44 11.68 -13.06 -12.82
N ALA A 45 12.80 -12.64 -12.26
CA ALA A 45 12.85 -11.87 -11.00
C ALA A 45 11.97 -10.60 -10.96
N SER A 46 11.76 -9.93 -12.09
CA SER A 46 10.89 -8.74 -12.19
C SER A 46 9.41 -9.05 -12.44
N SER A 47 9.03 -10.32 -12.55
CA SER A 47 7.67 -10.76 -12.85
C SER A 47 6.72 -10.61 -11.66
N SER A 48 5.42 -10.62 -11.93
CA SER A 48 4.39 -10.65 -10.88
C SER A 48 4.46 -11.91 -10.01
N LEU A 49 4.88 -13.04 -10.58
CA LEU A 49 5.09 -14.28 -9.83
C LEU A 49 6.21 -14.12 -8.80
N ALA A 50 7.37 -13.61 -9.24
CA ALA A 50 8.52 -13.38 -8.38
C ALA A 50 8.30 -12.26 -7.35
N ARG A 51 7.32 -11.36 -7.56
CA ARG A 51 6.92 -10.41 -6.51
C ARG A 51 6.24 -11.10 -5.34
N LYS A 52 5.43 -12.13 -5.58
CA LYS A 52 4.64 -12.80 -4.53
C LYS A 52 5.33 -14.02 -3.94
N TYR A 53 6.12 -14.75 -4.72
CA TYR A 53 6.77 -15.99 -4.32
C TYR A 53 8.27 -15.96 -4.58
N ILE A 54 9.01 -16.72 -3.80
CA ILE A 54 10.39 -17.09 -4.13
C ILE A 54 10.30 -18.13 -5.25
N VAL A 55 10.75 -17.77 -6.46
CA VAL A 55 10.69 -18.64 -7.63
C VAL A 55 12.04 -19.29 -7.83
N GLU A 56 12.06 -20.62 -7.86
CA GLU A 56 13.24 -21.44 -8.11
C GLU A 56 13.14 -22.12 -9.47
N PHE A 57 14.30 -22.34 -10.10
CA PHE A 57 14.43 -22.97 -11.41
C PHE A 57 15.34 -24.18 -11.29
N ASN A 58 14.88 -25.34 -11.76
CA ASN A 58 15.73 -26.48 -12.02
C ASN A 58 16.23 -26.40 -13.47
N LYS A 59 17.54 -26.63 -13.66
CA LYS A 59 18.22 -26.60 -14.97
C LYS A 59 19.18 -27.79 -15.14
N ASP A 60 18.95 -28.85 -14.38
CA ASP A 60 19.93 -29.93 -14.22
C ASP A 60 19.76 -31.02 -15.29
N GLN A 61 18.66 -31.03 -16.05
CA GLN A 61 18.35 -32.09 -17.02
C GLN A 61 18.78 -31.71 -18.44
N THR A 62 18.53 -30.48 -18.86
CA THR A 62 18.88 -30.02 -20.22
C THR A 62 20.22 -29.30 -20.21
N GLN A 63 21.13 -29.71 -21.10
CA GLN A 63 22.44 -29.05 -21.23
C GLN A 63 22.27 -27.58 -21.64
N GLY A 64 22.88 -26.67 -20.86
CA GLY A 64 22.84 -25.23 -21.11
C GLY A 64 22.05 -24.45 -20.05
N ASN A 65 21.38 -23.36 -20.46
CA ASN A 65 20.67 -22.45 -19.56
C ASN A 65 19.14 -22.65 -19.54
N SER A 66 18.67 -23.70 -20.23
CA SER A 66 17.27 -24.08 -20.32
C SER A 66 16.70 -24.39 -18.93
N ILE A 67 15.44 -24.03 -18.73
CA ILE A 67 14.72 -24.32 -17.49
C ILE A 67 13.95 -25.62 -17.72
N ASP A 68 14.16 -26.60 -16.85
CA ASP A 68 13.51 -27.91 -16.90
C ASP A 68 12.25 -27.94 -16.02
N ALA A 69 12.32 -27.29 -14.86
CA ALA A 69 11.20 -27.17 -13.94
C ALA A 69 11.22 -25.87 -13.14
N ILE A 70 10.04 -25.46 -12.67
CA ILE A 70 9.84 -24.27 -11.85
C ILE A 70 9.12 -24.67 -10.56
N ARG A 71 9.51 -24.07 -9.43
CA ARG A 71 8.85 -24.26 -8.13
C ARG A 71 8.71 -22.94 -7.39
N LEU A 72 7.69 -22.85 -6.54
CA LEU A 72 7.53 -21.80 -5.54
C LEU A 72 8.12 -22.30 -4.22
N ASN A 73 9.06 -21.57 -3.63
CA ASN A 73 9.70 -21.92 -2.35
C ASN A 73 9.32 -20.93 -1.24
N GLY A 74 8.02 -20.66 -1.12
CA GLY A 74 7.46 -19.75 -0.13
C GLY A 74 7.17 -18.35 -0.67
N PHE A 75 6.56 -17.53 0.18
CA PHE A 75 6.26 -16.14 -0.16
C PHE A 75 7.54 -15.30 -0.23
N ASN A 76 7.60 -14.38 -1.19
CA ASN A 76 8.73 -13.46 -1.28
C ASN A 76 8.62 -12.42 -0.15
N PRO A 77 9.59 -12.35 0.80
CA PRO A 77 9.56 -11.35 1.87
C PRO A 77 9.78 -9.93 1.34
N ASN A 78 10.29 -9.79 0.11
CA ASN A 78 10.58 -8.53 -0.57
C ASN A 78 9.50 -8.17 -1.62
N THR A 79 8.21 -8.44 -1.32
CA THR A 79 7.10 -7.90 -2.11
C THR A 79 7.22 -6.37 -2.19
N SER A 80 7.60 -5.86 -3.36
CA SER A 80 7.59 -4.42 -3.60
C SER A 80 6.15 -3.93 -3.71
N PHE A 81 5.77 -2.98 -2.86
CA PHE A 81 4.47 -2.34 -2.94
C PHE A 81 4.31 -1.65 -4.30
N ASN A 82 3.23 -1.99 -5.01
CA ASN A 82 2.91 -1.40 -6.29
C ASN A 82 2.34 0.00 -6.09
N GLN A 83 3.09 1.01 -6.50
CA GLN A 83 2.76 2.43 -6.34
C GLN A 83 1.74 2.94 -7.37
N ASN A 84 1.33 2.11 -8.32
CA ASN A 84 0.47 2.56 -9.40
C ASN A 84 -0.95 2.78 -8.90
N ILE A 85 -1.50 3.95 -9.20
CA ILE A 85 -2.87 4.35 -8.86
C ILE A 85 -3.75 4.19 -10.11
N ARG A 86 -4.94 3.59 -9.93
CA ARG A 86 -5.95 3.42 -10.98
C ARG A 86 -6.36 4.77 -11.58
N GLN A 87 -6.61 4.78 -12.89
CA GLN A 87 -6.77 6.02 -13.65
C GLN A 87 -8.04 6.82 -13.26
N ASP A 88 -9.16 6.14 -13.01
CA ASP A 88 -10.41 6.74 -12.52
C ASP A 88 -10.23 7.47 -11.17
N ILE A 89 -9.40 6.93 -10.26
CA ILE A 89 -9.08 7.57 -8.99
C ILE A 89 -8.26 8.84 -9.22
N LYS A 90 -7.29 8.80 -10.13
CA LYS A 90 -6.54 10.00 -10.53
C LYS A 90 -7.48 11.05 -11.11
N ASP A 91 -8.40 10.65 -11.98
CA ASP A 91 -9.37 11.53 -12.61
C ASP A 91 -10.38 12.13 -11.62
N PHE A 92 -10.76 11.39 -10.58
CA PHE A 92 -11.59 11.88 -9.48
C PHE A 92 -10.91 13.01 -8.69
N TYR A 93 -9.61 12.88 -8.41
CA TYR A 93 -8.87 13.80 -7.54
C TYR A 93 -8.13 14.94 -8.24
N LYS A 94 -7.81 14.82 -9.53
CA LYS A 94 -6.92 15.78 -10.24
C LYS A 94 -7.35 17.25 -10.16
N ASN A 95 -8.65 17.51 -10.01
CA ASN A 95 -9.20 18.86 -9.96
C ASN A 95 -9.53 19.33 -8.53
N GLN A 96 -9.31 18.49 -7.52
CA GLN A 96 -9.57 18.82 -6.12
C GLN A 96 -8.39 19.56 -5.49
N ASN A 97 -8.68 20.39 -4.50
CA ASN A 97 -7.65 21.08 -3.74
C ASN A 97 -6.85 20.11 -2.87
N CYS A 98 -5.57 20.44 -2.66
CA CYS A 98 -4.71 19.75 -1.70
C CYS A 98 -5.39 19.71 -0.33
N VAL A 99 -5.60 18.51 0.24
CA VAL A 99 -6.30 18.38 1.54
C VAL A 99 -5.52 19.00 2.71
N MET A 100 -4.21 19.20 2.56
CA MET A 100 -3.38 19.85 3.58
C MET A 100 -3.33 21.38 3.44
N LEU A 101 -3.32 21.90 2.21
CA LEU A 101 -3.04 23.32 1.93
C LEU A 101 -4.23 24.09 1.34
N GLY A 102 -5.28 23.41 0.89
CA GLY A 102 -6.48 24.05 0.34
C GLY A 102 -6.29 24.69 -1.06
N ILE A 103 -5.20 24.36 -1.76
CA ILE A 103 -4.87 24.94 -3.07
C ILE A 103 -4.81 23.88 -4.18
N ASN A 104 -5.13 24.28 -5.40
CA ASN A 104 -4.86 23.58 -6.65
C ASN A 104 -4.26 24.60 -7.61
N GLY A 105 -2.95 24.53 -7.83
CA GLY A 105 -2.22 25.48 -8.65
C GLY A 105 -1.50 24.81 -9.82
N ASN A 106 -0.93 25.63 -10.71
CA ASN A 106 -0.25 25.15 -11.91
C ASN A 106 1.28 25.21 -11.79
N SER A 107 1.82 25.74 -10.69
CA SER A 107 3.27 25.78 -10.49
C SER A 107 3.80 24.41 -10.04
N GLU A 108 5.10 24.18 -10.18
CA GLU A 108 5.74 22.93 -9.79
C GLU A 108 5.35 22.47 -8.38
N ASN A 109 5.30 23.39 -7.42
CA ASN A 109 5.05 23.10 -6.01
C ASN A 109 3.56 23.06 -5.63
N THR A 110 2.68 23.60 -6.48
CA THR A 110 1.25 23.73 -6.21
C THR A 110 0.36 22.82 -7.06
N LYS A 111 0.92 22.19 -8.10
CA LYS A 111 0.24 21.13 -8.85
C LYS A 111 -0.15 19.97 -7.95
N ILE A 112 -1.31 19.39 -8.25
CA ILE A 112 -1.86 18.25 -7.52
C ILE A 112 -1.19 16.95 -7.96
N GLU A 113 -0.77 16.17 -6.98
CA GLU A 113 -0.35 14.79 -7.07
C GLU A 113 -1.30 13.95 -6.22
N ILE A 114 -1.74 12.80 -6.76
CA ILE A 114 -2.54 11.85 -6.00
C ILE A 114 -1.56 10.93 -5.26
N ASP A 115 -1.63 10.91 -3.93
CA ASP A 115 -0.78 10.07 -3.08
C ASP A 115 -1.61 9.09 -2.26
N HIS A 116 -0.95 8.02 -1.80
CA HIS A 116 -1.56 7.02 -0.91
C HIS A 116 -1.71 7.60 0.49
N LYS A 117 -2.84 7.37 1.15
CA LYS A 117 -3.01 7.72 2.57
C LYS A 117 -2.01 6.96 3.45
N ASP A 118 -1.88 5.65 3.25
CA ASP A 118 -0.86 4.84 3.91
C ASP A 118 0.55 5.25 3.48
N GLY A 119 1.27 5.94 4.37
CA GLY A 119 2.63 6.40 4.14
C GLY A 119 3.69 5.29 4.24
N ARG A 120 3.40 4.16 4.89
CA ARG A 120 4.32 3.01 4.98
C ARG A 120 4.18 2.06 3.81
N LYS A 121 3.00 2.06 3.16
CA LYS A 121 2.70 1.34 1.92
C LYS A 121 2.85 -0.17 2.10
N ASN A 122 2.17 -0.68 3.11
CA ASN A 122 2.23 -2.10 3.47
C ASN A 122 0.91 -2.82 3.20
N ASN A 123 -0.15 -2.10 2.81
CA ASN A 123 -1.45 -2.70 2.57
C ASN A 123 -1.51 -3.42 1.21
N GLU A 124 -1.54 -4.76 1.22
CA GLU A 124 -1.59 -5.58 0.00
C GLU A 124 -2.81 -5.29 -0.88
N ARG A 125 -3.98 -5.02 -0.28
CA ARG A 125 -5.20 -4.65 -1.02
C ARG A 125 -5.02 -3.34 -1.78
N VAL A 126 -4.30 -2.36 -1.22
CA VAL A 126 -4.06 -1.09 -1.92
C VAL A 126 -3.01 -1.24 -3.02
N SER A 127 -2.06 -2.17 -2.84
CA SER A 127 -1.05 -2.53 -3.84
C SER A 127 -1.68 -3.20 -5.08
N ASP A 128 -2.81 -3.90 -4.93
CA ASP A 128 -3.56 -4.44 -6.06
C ASP A 128 -4.49 -3.37 -6.67
N ILE A 129 -4.17 -2.94 -7.90
CA ILE A 129 -4.93 -1.96 -8.71
C ILE A 129 -6.42 -2.30 -8.77
N LYS A 130 -6.79 -3.59 -8.80
CA LYS A 130 -8.19 -4.01 -8.92
C LYS A 130 -9.00 -3.75 -7.65
N THR A 131 -8.35 -3.74 -6.49
CA THR A 131 -9.00 -3.62 -5.18
C THR A 131 -8.79 -2.26 -4.54
N GLN A 132 -8.14 -1.34 -5.25
CA GLN A 132 -8.04 0.08 -4.88
C GLN A 132 -9.43 0.72 -4.80
N LYS A 133 -9.60 1.54 -3.77
CA LYS A 133 -10.78 2.39 -3.57
C LYS A 133 -10.35 3.85 -3.54
N ILE A 134 -11.29 4.77 -3.80
CA ILE A 134 -11.01 6.21 -3.86
C ILE A 134 -10.42 6.70 -2.54
N GLU A 135 -11.00 6.27 -1.43
CA GLU A 135 -10.66 6.60 -0.05
C GLU A 135 -9.27 6.15 0.39
N ASP A 136 -8.58 5.29 -0.38
CA ASP A 136 -7.18 4.90 -0.13
C ASP A 136 -6.18 6.02 -0.46
N PHE A 137 -6.66 7.06 -1.16
CA PHE A 137 -5.84 8.11 -1.76
C PHE A 137 -6.28 9.49 -1.31
N GLN A 138 -5.41 10.48 -1.51
CA GLN A 138 -5.68 11.88 -1.22
C GLN A 138 -4.98 12.79 -2.24
N PRO A 139 -5.58 13.94 -2.59
CA PRO A 139 -4.93 14.95 -3.42
C PRO A 139 -4.01 15.80 -2.55
N LEU A 140 -2.73 15.86 -2.91
CA LEU A 140 -1.74 16.71 -2.26
C LEU A 140 -1.06 17.58 -3.30
N SER A 141 -0.71 18.81 -2.94
CA SER A 141 0.23 19.55 -3.79
C SER A 141 1.59 18.84 -3.74
N LYS A 142 2.43 19.00 -4.78
CA LYS A 142 3.79 18.44 -4.77
C LYS A 142 4.56 18.78 -3.47
N ALA A 143 4.50 20.04 -3.02
CA ALA A 143 5.16 20.46 -1.78
C ALA A 143 4.62 19.73 -0.53
N ALA A 144 3.30 19.54 -0.44
CA ALA A 144 2.69 18.81 0.67
C ALA A 144 3.04 17.31 0.61
N ASN A 145 3.08 16.72 -0.58
CA ASN A 145 3.47 15.34 -0.81
C ASN A 145 4.93 15.08 -0.41
N ASP A 146 5.84 15.99 -0.80
CA ASP A 146 7.26 15.92 -0.41
C ASP A 146 7.43 16.02 1.11
N ALA A 147 6.71 16.93 1.77
CA ALA A 147 6.71 17.06 3.22
C ALA A 147 6.20 15.77 3.90
N LYS A 148 5.04 15.25 3.46
CA LYS A 148 4.46 13.98 3.93
C LYS A 148 5.47 12.85 3.82
N ARG A 149 6.18 12.74 2.69
CA ARG A 149 7.20 11.71 2.46
C ARG A 149 8.31 11.76 3.51
N GLN A 150 8.85 12.93 3.83
CA GLN A 150 9.91 13.05 4.83
C GLN A 150 9.40 12.72 6.24
N ILE A 151 8.19 13.16 6.57
CA ILE A 151 7.54 12.85 7.85
C ILE A 151 7.33 11.33 8.01
N CYS A 152 6.79 10.67 6.98
CA CYS A 152 6.55 9.23 7.01
C CYS A 152 7.84 8.41 7.08
N LYS A 153 8.93 8.86 6.44
CA LYS A 153 10.26 8.22 6.57
C LYS A 153 10.73 8.21 8.01
N ARG A 154 10.75 9.38 8.67
CA ARG A 154 11.13 9.48 10.08
C ARG A 154 10.23 8.64 10.98
N CYS A 155 8.93 8.62 10.72
CA CYS A 155 7.99 7.75 11.43
C CYS A 155 8.34 6.27 11.29
N LYS A 156 8.74 5.82 10.09
CA LYS A 156 9.17 4.44 9.83
C LYS A 156 10.48 4.09 10.55
N GLU A 157 11.45 5.00 10.54
CA GLU A 157 12.76 4.82 11.17
C GLU A 157 12.66 4.75 12.70
N THR A 158 11.78 5.56 13.30
CA THR A 158 11.68 5.69 14.76
C THR A 158 10.54 4.88 15.39
N ASN A 159 9.61 4.38 14.57
CA ASN A 159 8.32 3.86 15.01
C ASN A 159 7.49 4.83 15.89
N LYS A 160 7.81 6.13 15.83
CA LYS A 160 7.03 7.19 16.46
C LYS A 160 6.19 7.94 15.42
N ARG A 161 4.88 8.03 15.65
CA ARG A 161 3.91 8.71 14.80
C ARG A 161 4.09 10.21 14.92
N TRP A 162 3.90 10.92 13.81
CA TRP A 162 4.06 12.37 13.78
C TRP A 162 2.87 13.06 14.44
N SER A 163 3.13 13.85 15.48
CA SER A 163 2.09 14.60 16.21
C SER A 163 1.52 15.73 15.35
N ALA A 164 0.19 15.76 15.20
CA ALA A 164 -0.49 16.83 14.46
C ALA A 164 -0.34 18.21 15.12
N LYS A 165 0.03 18.28 16.41
CA LYS A 165 0.31 19.53 17.13
C LYS A 165 1.55 20.27 16.62
N ASN A 166 2.37 19.63 15.77
CA ASN A 166 3.42 20.34 15.04
C ASN A 166 2.86 21.44 14.12
N ILE A 167 1.59 21.33 13.68
CA ILE A 167 0.84 22.43 13.08
C ILE A 167 0.16 23.18 14.22
N LYS A 168 0.54 24.45 14.42
CA LYS A 168 -0.05 25.29 15.47
C LYS A 168 -1.57 25.41 15.31
N GLY A 169 -2.29 25.30 16.42
CA GLY A 169 -3.75 25.37 16.47
C GLY A 169 -4.46 24.03 16.33
N ASN A 170 -3.75 22.95 16.02
CA ASN A 170 -4.33 21.61 16.06
C ASN A 170 -4.60 21.17 17.51
N PRO A 171 -5.83 20.73 17.85
CA PRO A 171 -6.21 20.41 19.23
C PRO A 171 -5.62 19.10 19.74
N TYR A 172 -5.45 18.11 18.86
CA TYR A 172 -5.00 16.77 19.22
C TYR A 172 -3.79 16.36 18.39
N GLU A 173 -3.08 15.34 18.86
CA GLU A 173 -1.90 14.80 18.19
C GLU A 173 -2.30 13.79 17.12
N PHE A 174 -3.32 13.00 17.44
CA PHE A 174 -3.88 11.93 16.64
C PHE A 174 -5.41 11.96 16.81
N TYR A 175 -6.14 11.56 15.77
CA TYR A 175 -7.58 11.30 15.91
C TYR A 175 -7.88 9.87 16.35
N ASP A 176 -6.90 8.97 16.24
CA ASP A 176 -6.97 7.59 16.72
C ASP A 176 -5.57 7.05 17.10
N GLY A 177 -5.54 6.18 18.11
CA GLY A 177 -4.34 5.67 18.76
C GLY A 177 -3.42 6.74 19.38
N ASP A 178 -2.14 6.41 19.52
CA ASP A 178 -1.14 7.23 20.22
C ASP A 178 0.15 7.43 19.42
N GLU A 179 1.21 7.91 20.07
CA GLU A 179 2.50 8.19 19.43
C GLU A 179 3.24 6.95 18.92
N ASN A 180 2.91 5.75 19.37
CA ASN A 180 3.59 4.52 19.00
C ASN A 180 2.91 3.89 17.79
N TYR A 181 3.71 3.55 16.79
CA TYR A 181 3.21 2.78 15.66
C TYR A 181 2.98 1.33 16.07
N THR A 182 1.81 0.79 15.74
CA THR A 182 1.52 -0.65 15.75
C THR A 182 1.10 -1.10 14.36
N GLU A 183 1.37 -2.35 14.00
CA GLU A 183 0.96 -2.88 12.69
C GLU A 183 -0.57 -3.00 12.57
N GLU A 184 -1.26 -3.27 13.68
CA GLU A 184 -2.71 -3.37 13.75
C GLU A 184 -3.41 -2.05 13.43
N LEU A 185 -2.95 -0.94 14.02
CA LEU A 185 -3.50 0.40 13.75
C LEU A 185 -2.94 0.98 12.44
N GLY A 186 -1.67 0.71 12.15
CA GLY A 186 -0.96 1.25 11.01
C GLY A 186 -0.85 2.78 11.06
N CYS A 187 -1.29 3.43 9.97
CA CYS A 187 -1.26 4.89 9.86
C CYS A 187 -2.59 5.56 10.26
N ILE A 188 -3.66 4.79 10.50
CA ILE A 188 -4.98 5.32 10.91
C ILE A 188 -4.79 6.16 12.17
N GLY A 189 -5.45 7.32 12.22
CA GLY A 189 -5.32 8.29 13.32
C GLY A 189 -4.29 9.40 13.11
N CYS A 190 -3.37 9.26 12.15
CA CYS A 190 -2.34 10.26 11.87
C CYS A 190 -2.89 11.35 10.93
N TYR A 191 -2.56 12.62 11.19
CA TYR A 191 -2.92 13.72 10.29
C TYR A 191 -2.40 13.50 8.86
N GLN A 192 -1.18 12.96 8.70
CA GLN A 192 -0.61 12.70 7.37
C GLN A 192 -1.36 11.59 6.61
N TYR A 193 -2.02 10.68 7.33
CA TYR A 193 -2.82 9.62 6.72
C TYR A 193 -4.11 10.20 6.16
N ASP A 194 -4.85 10.97 6.95
CA ASP A 194 -6.08 11.61 6.50
C ASP A 194 -6.30 12.97 7.20
N PRO A 195 -5.88 14.09 6.58
CA PRO A 195 -6.10 15.43 7.12
C PRO A 195 -7.58 15.80 7.25
N VAL A 196 -8.44 15.22 6.40
CA VAL A 196 -9.89 15.51 6.40
C VAL A 196 -10.54 14.81 7.59
N GLU A 197 -10.26 13.52 7.76
CA GLU A 197 -10.80 12.75 8.88
C GLU A 197 -10.28 13.26 10.21
N TYR A 198 -9.01 13.66 10.29
CA TYR A 198 -8.45 14.32 11.48
C TYR A 198 -9.28 15.52 11.92
N ARG A 199 -9.69 16.40 10.97
CA ARG A 199 -10.49 17.59 11.29
C ARG A 199 -11.88 17.20 11.79
N LYS A 200 -12.55 16.24 11.13
CA LYS A 200 -13.88 15.77 11.52
C LYS A 200 -13.88 15.13 12.91
N GLU A 201 -12.95 14.23 13.16
CA GLU A 201 -12.83 13.55 14.45
C GLU A 201 -12.41 14.49 15.57
N SER A 202 -11.56 15.49 15.27
CA SER A 202 -11.24 16.55 16.22
C SER A 202 -12.51 17.30 16.66
N ILE A 203 -13.39 17.67 15.73
CA ILE A 203 -14.64 18.36 16.05
C ILE A 203 -15.55 17.49 16.91
N LYS A 204 -15.72 16.21 16.56
CA LYS A 204 -16.52 15.25 17.34
C LYS A 204 -15.98 15.11 18.75
N LYS A 205 -14.65 14.98 18.89
CA LYS A 205 -13.98 14.81 20.18
C LYS A 205 -14.12 16.06 21.05
N ILE A 206 -13.91 17.26 20.51
CA ILE A 206 -14.15 18.53 21.22
C ILE A 206 -15.61 18.62 21.69
N SER A 207 -16.56 18.27 20.82
CA SER A 207 -17.99 18.34 21.15
C SER A 207 -18.36 17.41 22.30
N ARG A 208 -17.79 16.20 22.32
CA ARG A 208 -17.95 15.24 23.42
C ARG A 208 -17.30 15.75 24.71
N GLU A 209 -16.05 16.18 24.66
CA GLU A 209 -15.32 16.70 25.82
C GLU A 209 -16.03 17.91 26.43
N ALA A 210 -16.56 18.81 25.61
CA ALA A 210 -17.36 19.95 26.06
C ALA A 210 -18.68 19.50 26.73
N SER A 211 -19.37 18.51 26.14
CA SER A 211 -20.61 17.96 26.70
C SER A 211 -20.36 17.28 28.05
N GLU A 212 -19.30 16.48 28.15
CA GLU A 212 -18.88 15.82 29.40
C GLU A 212 -18.49 16.84 30.48
N TYR A 213 -17.77 17.90 30.11
CA TYR A 213 -17.44 18.98 31.02
C TYR A 213 -18.68 19.69 31.58
N ILE A 214 -19.65 20.02 30.71
CA ILE A 214 -20.91 20.65 31.12
C ILE A 214 -21.71 19.71 32.02
N ALA A 215 -21.81 18.43 31.66
CA ALA A 215 -22.54 17.43 32.45
C ALA A 215 -21.96 17.30 33.86
N LYS A 216 -20.63 17.18 34.00
CA LYS A 216 -19.97 17.14 35.32
C LYS A 216 -20.29 18.37 36.16
N LYS A 217 -20.22 19.57 35.55
CA LYS A 217 -20.54 20.83 36.23
C LYS A 217 -21.99 20.93 36.68
N LEU A 218 -22.94 20.39 35.92
CA LEU A 218 -24.37 20.40 36.28
C LEU A 218 -24.71 19.34 37.34
N LEU A 219 -24.03 18.19 37.33
CA LEU A 219 -24.30 17.07 38.22
C LEU A 219 -23.54 17.13 39.57
N GLY A 220 -22.65 18.11 39.74
CA GLY A 220 -21.97 18.36 41.02
C GLY A 220 -20.85 17.38 41.34
N GLU A 221 -20.32 16.68 40.33
CA GLU A 221 -19.07 15.90 40.42
C GLU A 221 -17.83 16.75 40.15
#